data_AF-A0A1H9JRH3-F1
#
_entry.id   AF-A0A1H9JRH3-F1
#
_cell.length_a   1.000
_cell.length_b   1.000
_cell.length_c   1.000
_cell.angle_alpha   90.00
_cell.angle_beta   90.00
_cell.angle_gamma   90.00
#
_symmetry.space_group_name_H-M   'P 1'
#
loop_
_entity.id
_entity.type
_entity.pdbx_description
1 polymer ?
#
loop_
_entity_poly.entity_id
_entity_poly.type
_entity_poly.pdbx_seq_one_letter_code
_entity_poly.pdbx_strand_id
1 'polypeptide(L)' 'MGRCSVTLWIHKKFLQPYIGWVDGNLIDHEDLIQEKRAKMKILLIDPAQDIPKNKIESIMAKAVVLRT' A
#
# COMPACT_ATOMS: atom_id res chain seq x y z
N MET A 1 8.69 18.41 5.42
CA MET A 1 8.61 17.15 6.19
C MET A 1 7.54 16.26 5.57
N GLY A 2 7.92 15.36 4.66
CA GLY A 2 6.99 14.45 4.00
C GLY A 2 6.63 13.29 4.93
N ARG A 3 5.35 13.15 5.31
CA ARG A 3 4.85 12.01 6.08
C ARG A 3 4.10 11.06 5.14
N CYS A 4 4.78 10.05 4.62
CA CYS A 4 4.13 8.87 4.04
C CYS A 4 3.88 7.87 5.18
N SER A 5 2.63 7.75 5.63
CA SER A 5 2.27 6.77 6.65
C SER A 5 1.97 5.42 5.99
N VAL A 6 2.94 4.52 6.00
CA VAL A 6 2.81 3.14 5.53
C VAL A 6 2.58 2.25 6.74
N THR A 7 1.60 1.34 6.66
CA THR A 7 1.27 0.43 7.76
C THR A 7 1.27 -1.02 7.30
N LEU A 8 1.79 -1.93 8.11
CA LEU A 8 1.70 -3.37 7.90
C LEU A 8 0.65 -3.94 8.85
N TRP A 9 -0.35 -4.62 8.29
CA TRP A 9 -1.45 -5.21 9.06
C TRP A 9 -1.79 -6.60 8.54
N ILE A 10 -2.39 -7.42 9.40
CA ILE A 10 -2.96 -8.72 9.02
C ILE A 10 -4.47 -8.55 8.89
N HIS A 11 -5.02 -8.95 7.75
CA HIS A 11 -6.45 -8.93 7.54
C HIS A 11 -7.14 -9.93 8.47
N LYS A 12 -7.97 -9.44 9.41
CA LYS A 12 -8.56 -10.28 10.48
C LYS A 12 -9.37 -11.48 9.98
N LYS A 13 -10.01 -11.36 8.81
CA LYS A 13 -10.86 -12.41 8.23
C LYS A 13 -10.10 -13.42 7.36
N PHE A 14 -9.05 -12.95 6.68
CA PHE A 14 -8.34 -13.74 5.66
C PHE A 14 -6.94 -14.15 6.11
N LEU A 15 -6.51 -13.66 7.29
CA LEU A 15 -5.17 -13.82 7.86
C LEU A 15 -4.04 -13.44 6.90
N GLN A 16 -4.36 -12.66 5.88
CA GLN A 16 -3.41 -12.25 4.85
C GLN A 16 -2.78 -10.91 5.24
N PRO A 17 -1.44 -10.82 5.24
CA PRO A 17 -0.77 -9.55 5.45
C PRO A 17 -1.03 -8.59 4.30
N TYR A 18 -1.10 -7.31 4.60
CA TYR A 18 -1.20 -6.25 3.62
C TYR A 18 -0.47 -5.00 4.08
N ILE A 19 -0.03 -4.21 3.10
CA ILE A 19 0.56 -2.88 3.30
C ILE A 19 -0.49 -1.84 2.97
N GLY A 20 -0.88 -1.03 3.94
CA GLY A 20 -1.82 0.07 3.77
C GLY A 20 -1.13 1.39 3.46
N TRP A 21 -1.63 2.10 2.46
CA TRP A 21 -1.16 3.41 2.02
C TRP A 21 -2.20 4.49 2.30
N VAL A 22 -1.82 5.49 3.11
CA VAL A 22 -2.63 6.70 3.33
C VAL A 22 -2.56 7.60 2.10
N ASP A 23 -3.73 8.09 1.69
CA ASP A 23 -3.98 8.77 0.40
C ASP A 23 -3.74 7.86 -0.82
N GLY A 24 -3.88 6.54 -0.65
CA GLY A 24 -3.73 5.58 -1.74
C GLY A 24 -4.70 5.81 -2.90
N ASN A 25 -5.82 6.50 -2.68
CA ASN A 25 -6.73 6.92 -3.75
C ASN A 25 -6.09 7.89 -4.75
N LEU A 26 -5.05 8.61 -4.35
CA LEU A 26 -4.27 9.50 -5.21
C LEU A 26 -3.14 8.76 -5.95
N ILE A 27 -2.84 7.53 -5.55
CA ILE A 27 -1.79 6.70 -6.15
C ILE A 27 -2.42 5.83 -7.23
N ASP A 28 -2.03 6.07 -8.48
CA ASP A 28 -2.39 5.22 -9.60
C ASP A 28 -1.40 4.05 -9.73
N HIS A 29 -1.80 2.86 -9.25
CA HIS A 29 -0.99 1.65 -9.32
C HIS A 29 -1.92 0.43 -9.35
N GLU A 30 -1.69 -0.49 -10.29
CA GLU A 30 -2.55 -1.67 -10.53
C GLU A 30 -2.60 -2.63 -9.33
N ASP A 31 -1.46 -2.84 -8.66
CA ASP A 31 -1.38 -3.71 -7.48
C ASP A 31 -2.04 -3.10 -6.22
N LEU A 32 -2.47 -1.83 -6.25
CA LEU A 32 -3.11 -1.18 -5.12
C LEU A 32 -4.63 -1.31 -5.20
N ILE A 33 -5.21 -1.97 -4.20
CA ILE A 33 -6.65 -2.24 -4.13
C ILE A 33 -7.31 -1.22 -3.23
N GLN A 34 -8.36 -0.55 -3.73
CA GLN A 34 -9.20 0.31 -2.91
C GLN A 34 -10.29 -0.53 -2.23
N GLU A 35 -10.19 -0.65 -0.92
CA GLU A 35 -11.19 -1.32 -0.08
C GLU A 35 -12.35 -0.35 0.28
N LYS A 36 -13.07 -0.61 1.37
CA LYS A 36 -14.18 0.24 1.85
C LYS A 36 -13.77 1.66 2.29
N ARG A 37 -12.48 1.98 2.37
CA ARG A 37 -11.98 3.29 2.85
C ARG A 37 -11.62 4.17 1.67
N ALA A 38 -12.30 5.31 1.54
CA ALA A 38 -12.17 6.22 0.38
C ALA A 38 -10.76 6.78 0.15
N LYS A 39 -9.94 6.93 1.20
CA LYS A 39 -8.59 7.52 1.13
C LYS A 39 -7.46 6.49 1.23
N MET A 40 -7.75 5.19 1.30
CA MET A 40 -6.73 4.17 1.47
C MET A 40 -6.80 3.12 0.38
N LYS A 41 -5.62 2.72 -0.08
CA LYS A 41 -5.44 1.49 -0.86
C LYS A 41 -4.49 0.56 -0.13
N ILE A 42 -4.64 -0.74 -0.39
CA ILE A 42 -3.82 -1.78 0.19
C ILE A 42 -3.07 -2.54 -0.90
N LEU A 43 -1.85 -2.97 -0.58
CA LEU A 43 -1.11 -3.97 -1.32
C LEU A 43 -1.21 -5.28 -0.54
N LEU A 44 -1.85 -6.30 -1.10
CA LEU A 44 -1.87 -7.63 -0.51
C LEU A 44 -0.48 -8.26 -0.61
N ILE A 45 -0.05 -8.91 0.47
CA ILE A 45 1.23 -9.61 0.54
C ILE A 45 0.96 -11.10 0.69
N ASP A 46 1.69 -11.91 -0.07
CA ASP A 46 1.73 -13.36 0.14
C ASP A 46 2.70 -13.64 1.29
N PRO A 47 2.24 -14.21 2.42
CA PRO A 47 3.13 -14.54 3.55
C PRO A 47 4.10 -15.69 3.25
N ALA A 48 3.86 -16.48 2.20
CA ALA A 48 4.72 -17.59 1.80
C ALA A 48 5.87 -17.16 0.87
N GLN A 49 5.92 -15.89 0.46
CA GLN A 49 6.93 -15.34 -0.43
C GLN A 49 7.68 -14.19 0.24
N ASP A 50 8.86 -13.88 -0.30
CA ASP A 50 9.57 -12.66 0.08
C ASP A 50 8.74 -11.42 -0.25
N ILE A 51 8.91 -10.40 0.58
CA ILE A 51 8.23 -9.12 0.40
C ILE A 51 8.62 -8.54 -0.98
N PRO A 52 7.64 -8.14 -1.82
CA PRO A 52 7.90 -7.67 -3.18
C PRO A 52 8.49 -6.26 -3.19
N LYS A 53 9.79 -6.16 -2.91
CA LYS A 53 10.54 -4.88 -2.78
C LYS A 53 10.30 -3.95 -3.97
N ASN A 54 10.44 -4.46 -5.20
CA ASN A 54 10.30 -3.66 -6.41
C ASN A 54 8.90 -3.02 -6.53
N LYS A 55 7.84 -3.73 -6.11
CA LYS A 55 6.48 -3.19 -6.10
C LYS A 55 6.34 -2.07 -5.08
N ILE A 56 6.88 -2.28 -3.88
CA ILE A 56 6.84 -1.27 -2.82
C ILE A 56 7.60 -0.01 -3.23
N GLU A 57 8.77 -0.15 -3.85
CA GLU A 57 9.56 0.99 -4.34
C GLU A 57 8.84 1.76 -5.46
N SER A 58 8.21 1.05 -6.41
CA SER A 58 7.38 1.66 -7.46
C SER A 58 6.22 2.47 -6.87
N ILE A 59 5.51 1.90 -5.89
CA ILE A 59 4.40 2.58 -5.21
C ILE A 59 4.91 3.79 -4.40
N MET A 60 6.05 3.66 -3.71
CA MET A 60 6.69 4.74 -2.97
C MET A 60 7.03 5.92 -3.88
N ALA A 61 7.64 5.65 -5.04
CA ALA A 61 8.03 6.69 -5.98
C ALA A 61 6.81 7.54 -6.40
N LYS A 62 5.69 6.90 -6.71
CA LYS A 62 4.43 7.60 -7.03
C LYS A 62 3.88 8.39 -5.85
N ALA A 63 3.94 7.81 -4.64
CA ALA A 63 3.45 8.45 -3.42
C ALA A 63 4.24 9.73 -3.03
N VAL A 64 5.53 9.78 -3.34
CA VAL A 64 6.39 10.94 -3.06
C VAL A 64 6.11 12.10 -4.02
N VAL A 65 5.86 11.81 -5.31
CA VAL A 65 5.53 12.82 -6.32
C VAL A 65 4.27 13.61 -5.94
N LEU A 66 3.27 12.95 -5.33
CA LEU A 66 2.03 13.59 -4.89
C LEU A 66 2.20 14.65 -3.79
N ARG A 67 3.38 14.73 -3.16
CA ARG A 67 3.65 15.62 -2.02
C ARG A 67 4.83 16.57 -2.28
N THR A 68 5.30 16.63 -3.54
CA THR A 68 6.33 17.57 -4.02
C THR A 68 5.64 18.73 -4.72
#